data_AF-A0A2K8TAG6-F1
#
_entry.id   AF-A0A2K8TAG6-F1
#
_cell.length_a   1.000
_cell.length_b   1.000
_cell.length_c   1.000
_cell.angle_alpha   90.00
_cell.angle_beta   90.00
_cell.angle_gamma   90.00
#
_symmetry.space_group_name_H-M   'P 1'
#
loop_
_entity.id
_entity.type
_entity.pdbx_description
1 polymer ?
#
loop_
_entity_poly.entity_id
_entity_poly.type
_entity_poly.pdbx_seq_one_letter_code
_entity_poly.pdbx_strand_id
1 'polypeptide(L)'
;MRSLRVTDETWKALGIAAECFGMSRADYLEQVIRGNASPSNTWEKEPVNQAKTTVVELATMPLLVATLETLRDQVLLQLKLGKQAPSYKAALKALNHFIAALTHHYTQESE
;
A
#
# COMPACT_ATOMS: atom_id res chain seq x y z
N MET A 1 -15.71 -28.20 0.95
CA MET A 1 -14.44 -27.51 0.64
C MET A 1 -14.55 -26.87 -0.74
N ARG A 2 -14.03 -25.65 -0.92
CA ARG A 2 -13.87 -25.03 -2.24
C ARG A 2 -12.40 -25.17 -2.66
N SER A 3 -12.13 -25.64 -3.87
CA SER A 3 -10.78 -25.82 -4.40
C SER A 3 -10.57 -24.90 -5.61
N LEU A 4 -9.46 -24.17 -5.63
CA LEU A 4 -9.03 -23.33 -6.74
C LEU A 4 -7.67 -23.84 -7.24
N ARG A 5 -7.52 -23.96 -8.57
CA ARG A 5 -6.23 -24.28 -9.18
C ARG A 5 -5.55 -22.99 -9.61
N VAL A 6 -4.31 -22.81 -9.18
CA VAL A 6 -3.46 -21.67 -9.52
C VAL A 6 -2.12 -22.19 -10.03
N THR A 7 -1.41 -21.37 -10.79
CA THR A 7 -0.03 -21.68 -11.19
C THR A 7 0.91 -21.55 -9.99
N ASP A 8 2.08 -22.20 -10.04
CA ASP A 8 3.08 -22.13 -8.97
C ASP A 8 3.52 -20.68 -8.71
N GLU A 9 3.73 -19.91 -9.80
CA GLU A 9 4.08 -18.49 -9.71
C GLU A 9 2.98 -17.66 -9.05
N THR A 10 1.72 -17.91 -9.40
CA THR A 10 0.58 -17.25 -8.74
C THR A 10 0.51 -17.62 -7.26
N TRP A 11 0.75 -18.88 -6.91
CA TRP A 11 0.75 -19.34 -5.51
C TRP A 11 1.87 -18.69 -4.69
N LYS A 12 3.06 -18.55 -5.29
CA LYS A 12 4.21 -17.86 -4.68
C LYS A 12 3.94 -16.37 -4.48
N ALA A 13 3.41 -15.69 -5.50
CA ALA A 13 3.04 -14.28 -5.41
C ALA A 13 1.98 -14.03 -4.33
N LEU A 14 0.96 -14.90 -4.24
CA LEU A 14 -0.05 -14.86 -3.19
C LEU A 14 0.58 -14.98 -1.79
N GLY A 15 1.59 -15.84 -1.66
CA GLY A 15 2.35 -16.02 -0.42
C GLY A 15 3.08 -14.75 0.02
N ILE A 16 3.83 -14.13 -0.90
CA ILE A 16 4.56 -12.89 -0.63
C ILE A 16 3.59 -11.78 -0.20
N ALA A 17 2.47 -11.63 -0.92
CA ALA A 17 1.47 -10.63 -0.59
C ALA A 17 0.89 -10.86 0.82
N ALA A 18 0.48 -12.09 1.14
CA ALA A 18 -0.05 -12.42 2.46
C ALA A 18 0.95 -12.13 3.60
N GLU A 19 2.24 -12.42 3.37
CA GLU A 19 3.33 -12.13 4.32
C GLU A 19 3.51 -10.62 4.53
N CYS A 20 3.43 -9.80 3.48
CA CYS A 20 3.45 -8.34 3.61
C CYS A 20 2.29 -7.79 4.45
N PHE A 21 1.12 -8.44 4.42
CA PHE A 21 -0.03 -8.07 5.23
C PHE A 21 -0.07 -8.75 6.60
N GLY A 22 0.90 -9.62 6.93
CA GLY A 22 0.93 -10.36 8.19
C GLY A 22 -0.23 -11.36 8.35
N MET A 23 -0.80 -11.85 7.25
CA MET A 23 -1.95 -12.76 7.23
C MET A 23 -1.57 -14.14 6.70
N SER A 24 -2.42 -15.15 6.94
CA SER A 24 -2.25 -16.44 6.28
C SER A 24 -2.64 -16.33 4.80
N ARG A 25 -2.04 -17.18 3.97
CA ARG A 25 -2.36 -17.25 2.52
C ARG A 25 -3.85 -17.51 2.28
N ALA A 26 -4.50 -18.27 3.16
CA ALA A 26 -5.92 -18.58 3.06
C ALA A 26 -6.80 -17.37 3.40
N ASP A 27 -6.48 -16.63 4.46
CA ASP A 27 -7.23 -15.44 4.86
C ASP A 27 -7.11 -14.34 3.81
N TYR A 28 -5.91 -14.17 3.24
CA TYR A 28 -5.70 -13.24 2.14
C TYR A 28 -6.52 -13.61 0.90
N LEU A 29 -6.54 -14.90 0.53
CA LEU A 29 -7.37 -15.39 -0.58
C LEU A 29 -8.86 -15.15 -0.32
N GLU A 30 -9.34 -15.38 0.90
CA GLU A 30 -10.75 -15.14 1.26
C GLU A 30 -11.10 -13.65 1.17
N GLN A 31 -10.20 -12.77 1.61
CA GLN A 31 -10.37 -11.32 1.48
C GLN A 31 -10.47 -10.87 0.02
N VAL A 32 -9.59 -11.39 -0.85
CA VAL A 32 -9.59 -11.10 -2.29
C VAL A 32 -10.89 -11.59 -2.94
N ILE A 33 -11.30 -12.83 -2.67
CA ILE A 33 -12.54 -13.38 -3.22
C ILE A 33 -13.76 -12.58 -2.74
N ARG A 34 -13.79 -12.21 -1.45
CA ARG A 34 -14.87 -11.41 -0.87
C ARG A 34 -14.91 -9.99 -1.45
N GLY A 35 -13.76 -9.39 -1.76
CA GLY A 35 -13.69 -8.10 -2.45
C GLY A 35 -14.21 -8.16 -3.89
N ASN A 36 -13.97 -9.28 -4.56
CA ASN A 36 -14.40 -9.53 -5.95
C ASN A 36 -15.82 -10.10 -6.08
N ALA A 37 -16.49 -10.43 -4.96
CA ALA A 37 -17.84 -10.97 -4.96
C ALA A 37 -18.93 -9.95 -5.31
N SER A 38 -18.58 -8.66 -5.43
CA SER A 38 -19.46 -7.66 -6.04
C SER A 38 -19.49 -7.88 -7.56
N PRO A 39 -20.67 -8.12 -8.17
CA PRO A 39 -20.78 -8.24 -9.63
C PRO A 39 -20.65 -6.84 -10.24
N SER A 40 -19.42 -6.34 -10.39
CA SER A 40 -19.18 -5.12 -11.16
C SER A 40 -19.11 -5.48 -12.64
N ASN A 41 -20.09 -5.02 -13.41
CA ASN A 41 -20.21 -5.20 -14.86
C ASN A 41 -19.40 -4.17 -15.67
N THR A 42 -18.78 -3.19 -15.02
CA THR A 42 -17.78 -2.29 -15.61
C THR A 42 -16.39 -2.89 -15.45
N TRP A 43 -16.00 -3.72 -16.43
CA TRP A 43 -14.60 -4.10 -16.63
C TRP A 43 -13.86 -2.93 -17.28
N GLU A 44 -13.50 -1.94 -16.48
CA GLU A 44 -12.41 -1.02 -16.83
C GLU A 44 -11.11 -1.80 -16.64
N LYS A 45 -10.27 -1.85 -17.69
CA LYS A 45 -8.96 -2.51 -17.67
C LYS A 45 -7.97 -1.61 -16.92
N GLU A 46 -8.23 -1.31 -15.65
CA GLU A 46 -7.33 -0.51 -14.83
C GLU A 46 -6.39 -1.40 -14.00
N PRO A 47 -5.11 -0.98 -13.83
CA PRO A 47 -4.15 -1.73 -13.05
C PRO A 47 -4.61 -1.78 -11.59
N VAL A 48 -4.66 -3.01 -11.06
CA VAL A 48 -4.96 -3.41 -9.68
C VAL A 48 -4.48 -2.39 -8.65
N ASN A 49 -5.40 -1.53 -8.20
CA ASN A 49 -5.31 -0.83 -6.92
C ASN A 49 -6.66 -1.00 -6.23
N GLN A 50 -6.88 -2.18 -5.64
CA GLN A 50 -7.98 -2.36 -4.69
C GLN A 50 -7.66 -1.57 -3.42
N ALA A 51 -8.14 -0.34 -3.35
CA ALA A 51 -8.42 0.35 -2.10
C ALA A 51 -9.92 0.67 -2.06
N LYS A 52 -10.64 -0.26 -1.47
CA LYS A 52 -11.98 -0.07 -0.93
C LYS A 52 -12.00 1.20 -0.05
N THR A 53 -12.87 2.17 -0.36
CA THR A 53 -13.85 2.81 0.54
C THR A 53 -14.23 4.20 -0.01
N THR A 54 -15.19 4.20 -0.92
CA THR A 54 -16.08 5.34 -1.18
C THR A 54 -16.67 5.79 0.15
N VAL A 55 -16.63 7.11 0.46
CA VAL A 55 -17.09 7.85 1.65
C VAL A 55 -15.98 8.44 2.57
N VAL A 56 -14.71 8.05 2.47
CA VAL A 56 -13.62 8.65 3.30
C VAL A 56 -12.68 9.53 2.47
N GLU A 57 -13.19 10.42 1.62
CA GLU A 57 -12.28 11.20 0.75
C GLU A 57 -11.69 12.43 1.47
N LEU A 58 -12.44 13.05 2.38
CA LEU A 58 -12.01 14.28 3.04
C LEU A 58 -11.16 14.04 4.31
N ALA A 59 -11.28 12.87 4.94
CA ALA A 59 -10.56 12.52 6.19
C ALA A 59 -9.35 11.59 6.00
N THR A 60 -9.13 11.09 4.78
CA THR A 60 -8.02 10.15 4.49
C THR A 60 -6.71 10.88 4.25
N MET A 61 -6.72 12.09 3.68
CA MET A 61 -5.49 12.86 3.42
C MET A 61 -4.63 13.10 4.67
N PRO A 62 -5.19 13.59 5.81
CA PRO A 62 -4.40 13.80 7.02
C PRO A 62 -3.88 12.48 7.62
N LEU A 63 -4.67 11.42 7.52
CA LEU A 63 -4.33 10.09 8.05
C LEU A 63 -3.22 9.41 7.23
N LEU A 64 -3.24 9.58 5.91
CA LEU A 64 -2.26 9.03 4.98
C LEU A 64 -0.91 9.72 5.16
N VAL A 65 -0.87 11.05 5.27
CA VAL A 65 0.36 11.80 5.55
C VAL A 65 0.96 11.39 6.89
N ALA A 66 0.17 11.29 7.96
CA ALA A 66 0.64 10.84 9.27
C ALA A 66 1.24 9.42 9.24
N THR A 67 0.64 8.53 8.44
CA THR A 67 1.16 7.17 8.24
C THR A 67 2.49 7.17 7.48
N LEU A 68 2.62 7.99 6.43
CA LEU A 68 3.85 8.13 5.67
C LEU A 68 5.00 8.74 6.50
N GLU A 69 4.70 9.70 7.37
CA GLU A 69 5.67 10.27 8.30
C GLU A 69 6.17 9.24 9.32
N THR A 70 5.26 8.40 9.82
CA THR A 70 5.63 7.30 10.73
C THR A 70 6.56 6.30 10.04
N LEU A 71 6.26 5.94 8.79
CA LEU A 71 7.10 5.05 7.98
C LEU A 71 8.49 5.68 7.69
N ARG A 72 8.54 6.97 7.38
CA ARG A 72 9.81 7.71 7.23
C ARG A 72 10.68 7.56 8.46
N ASP A 73 10.10 7.76 9.65
CA ASP A 73 10.85 7.71 10.90
C ASP A 73 11.35 6.28 11.21
N GLN A 74 10.56 5.26 10.87
CA GLN A 74 10.99 3.85 10.94
C GLN A 74 12.16 3.54 10.00
N VAL A 75 12.09 4.02 8.75
CA VAL A 75 13.19 3.84 7.78
C VAL A 75 14.46 4.54 8.24
N LEU A 76 14.36 5.76 8.76
CA LEU A 76 15.50 6.49 9.33
C LEU A 76 16.11 5.78 10.54
N LEU A 77 15.29 5.12 11.36
CA LEU A 77 15.77 4.29 12.48
C LEU A 77 16.51 3.04 11.99
N GLN A 78 15.98 2.36 10.97
CA GLN A 78 16.58 1.16 10.37
C GLN A 78 17.92 1.44 9.70
N LEU A 79 18.07 2.62 9.09
CA LEU A 79 19.34 3.04 8.49
C LEU A 79 20.43 3.29 9.54
N LYS A 80 20.09 3.36 10.84
CA LYS A 80 21.01 3.56 11.99
C LYS A 80 21.98 4.72 11.79
N LEU A 81 21.54 5.76 11.08
CA LEU A 81 22.38 6.91 10.79
C LEU A 81 22.40 7.84 12.01
N GLY A 82 23.57 8.39 12.32
CA GLY A 82 23.65 9.46 13.31
C GLY A 82 22.85 10.67 12.81
N LYS A 83 22.05 11.31 13.69
CA LYS A 83 21.18 12.46 13.33
C LYS A 83 21.96 13.64 12.69
N GLN A 84 23.27 13.71 12.93
CA GLN A 84 24.16 14.73 12.36
C GLN A 84 24.91 14.27 11.10
N ALA A 85 24.79 13.00 10.73
CA ALA A 85 25.46 12.47 9.55
C ALA A 85 24.89 13.12 8.28
N PRO A 86 25.74 13.47 7.29
CA PRO A 86 25.27 13.99 6.01
C PRO A 86 24.29 13.05 5.30
N SER A 87 24.51 11.74 5.44
CA SER A 87 23.64 10.69 4.90
C SER A 87 22.24 10.69 5.53
N TYR A 88 22.11 10.98 6.83
CA TYR A 88 20.82 11.09 7.50
C TYR A 88 20.00 12.24 6.89
N LYS A 89 20.63 13.40 6.72
CA LYS A 89 19.98 14.59 6.15
C LYS A 89 19.58 14.37 4.69
N ALA A 90 20.42 13.70 3.91
CA ALA A 90 20.12 13.34 2.52
C ALA A 90 18.92 12.39 2.43
N ALA A 91 18.89 11.33 3.24
CA ALA A 91 17.79 10.38 3.29
C ALA A 91 16.48 11.05 3.74
N LEU A 92 16.52 11.86 4.81
CA LEU A 92 15.36 12.62 5.29
C LEU A 92 14.80 13.55 4.21
N LYS A 93 15.67 14.26 3.49
CA LYS A 93 15.27 15.15 2.39
C LYS A 93 14.59 14.38 1.25
N ALA A 94 15.16 13.24 0.85
CA ALA A 94 14.60 12.41 -0.22
C ALA A 94 13.22 11.84 0.18
N LEU A 95 13.08 11.35 1.41
CA LEU A 95 11.81 10.82 1.92
C LEU A 95 10.74 11.91 2.02
N ASN A 96 11.07 13.10 2.51
CA ASN A 96 10.12 14.21 2.56
C ASN A 96 9.68 14.65 1.15
N HIS A 97 10.60 14.65 0.18
CA HIS A 97 10.25 14.95 -1.22
C HIS A 97 9.32 13.90 -1.81
N PHE A 98 9.55 12.61 -1.51
CA PHE A 98 8.70 11.52 -1.95
C PHE A 98 7.28 11.62 -1.37
N ILE A 99 7.14 11.92 -0.08
CA ILE A 99 5.84 12.14 0.56
C ILE A 99 5.11 13.31 -0.12
N ALA A 100 5.80 14.43 -0.37
CA ALA A 100 5.20 15.57 -1.05
C ALA A 100 4.73 15.25 -2.48
N ALA A 101 5.50 14.45 -3.23
CA ALA A 101 5.12 14.02 -4.57
C ALA A 101 3.88 13.12 -4.56
N LEU A 102 3.78 12.19 -3.60
CA LEU A 102 2.60 11.36 -3.42
C LEU A 102 1.37 12.20 -3.06
N THR A 103 1.50 13.10 -2.09
CA THR A 103 0.40 14.00 -1.70
C THR A 103 -0.09 14.84 -2.88
N HIS A 104 0.83 15.33 -3.72
CA HIS A 104 0.47 16.08 -4.91
C HIS A 104 -0.28 15.24 -5.96
N HIS A 105 0.09 13.96 -6.13
CA HIS A 105 -0.60 13.06 -7.05
C HIS A 105 -2.06 12.84 -6.65
N TYR A 106 -2.32 12.63 -5.35
CA TYR A 106 -3.68 12.44 -4.85
C TYR A 106 -4.55 13.70 -4.97
N THR A 107 -3.95 14.90 -4.84
CA THR A 107 -4.69 16.16 -5.03
C THR A 107 -5.15 16.36 -6.47
N GLN A 108 -4.42 15.85 -7.46
CA GLN A 108 -4.73 16.03 -8.89
C GLN A 108 -5.79 15.05 -9.41
N GLU A 109 -6.05 13.94 -8.72
CA GLU A 109 -7.08 12.96 -9.10
C GLU A 109 -8.49 13.35 -8.61
N SER A 110 -8.61 14.47 -7.86
CA SER A 110 -9.86 14.95 -7.26
C SER A 110 -10.47 16.21 -7.94
N GLU A 111 -9.93 16.66 -9.08
CA GLU A 111 -10.46 17.77 -9.90
C GLU A 111 -11.10 17.29 -11.22
#